data_AF-A0AAN4RME2-F1
#
_entry.id   AF-A0AAN4RME2-F1
#
_cell.length_a   1.000
_cell.length_b   1.000
_cell.length_c   1.000
_cell.angle_alpha   90.00
_cell.angle_beta   90.00
_cell.angle_gamma   90.00
#
_symmetry.space_group_name_H-M   'P 1'
#
loop_
_entity.id
_entity.type
_entity.pdbx_description
1 polymer ?
#
loop_
_entity_poly.entity_id
_entity_poly.type
_entity_poly.pdbx_seq_one_letter_code
_entity_poly.pdbx_strand_id
1 'polypeptide(L)'
;MKKLITILALATLLTACGNSETNTTTNNQTSEASKATETVSTEAKATKYTTYSGEGFSFAYPESWKSVDTSQMNAPSIKAAFSDQSSSVTFADNMNLTIEASSTGSINPEEYANNIVDYYTQSGSSIGISDYKKTSYTNKPYKEYSAGVLEGSYKHSSGTDVILVQYLIPTNTELYTMTLTYAKETYNQDEIKDILDSLSITASLEQTAPTATTGNSSATASAADFFNELTPYITEDTAFMEQASYDFFGKHSDVFPASTAELRKKAKDLVDTNVTTRHLNKNVANYYDQFVQVSGEVISVEEDSSLGATFSIVHVMDENGNDIIALYPATTGDLLDGDYATVIGAPITNFSFENVGGGYTNATLIGASLVVAD
;
A
#
# COMPACT_ATOMS: atom_id res chain seq x y z
N MET A 1 9.60 -1.04 -11.08
CA MET A 1 9.89 -2.03 -10.01
C MET A 1 8.82 -1.86 -8.95
N LYS A 2 7.96 -2.86 -8.68
CA LYS A 2 6.95 -2.78 -7.61
C LYS A 2 7.66 -2.36 -6.32
N LYS A 3 7.36 -1.17 -5.79
CA LYS A 3 7.89 -0.75 -4.50
C LYS A 3 7.46 -1.80 -3.49
N LEU A 4 8.44 -2.50 -2.91
CA LEU A 4 8.20 -3.48 -1.89
C LEU A 4 7.47 -2.79 -0.74
N ILE A 5 6.24 -3.22 -0.46
CA ILE A 5 5.71 -3.05 0.89
C ILE A 5 6.70 -3.79 1.79
N THR A 6 7.30 -3.11 2.76
CA THR A 6 8.33 -3.73 3.62
C THR A 6 7.62 -4.53 4.69
N ILE A 7 6.84 -5.53 4.27
CA ILE A 7 6.17 -6.47 5.17
C ILE A 7 7.20 -7.54 5.50
N LEU A 8 8.05 -7.17 6.45
CA LEU A 8 8.99 -8.06 7.08
C LEU A 8 8.20 -8.89 8.11
N ALA A 9 7.69 -10.05 7.69
CA ALA A 9 7.66 -11.15 8.63
C ALA A 9 9.09 -11.26 9.19
N LEU A 10 9.25 -11.30 10.52
CA LEU A 10 10.53 -11.48 11.20
C LEU A 10 11.16 -12.87 10.93
N ALA A 11 10.86 -13.47 9.78
CA ALA A 11 11.18 -14.83 9.40
C ALA A 11 12.69 -15.06 9.31
N THR A 12 13.52 -14.05 9.01
CA THR A 12 14.91 -14.32 8.61
C THR A 12 15.98 -14.22 9.69
N LEU A 13 15.72 -13.99 10.99
CA LEU A 13 16.85 -13.71 11.91
C LEU A 13 16.86 -14.37 13.30
N LEU A 14 15.87 -15.17 13.68
CA LEU A 14 15.95 -15.91 14.95
C LEU A 14 16.24 -17.40 14.72
N THR A 15 17.20 -17.72 13.86
CA THR A 15 17.93 -18.98 13.98
C THR A 15 19.10 -18.75 14.94
N ALA A 16 18.89 -19.12 16.20
CA ALA A 16 19.87 -19.35 17.26
C ALA A 16 21.30 -18.79 17.01
N CYS A 17 21.45 -17.47 16.94
CA CYS A 17 22.75 -16.84 17.10
C CYS A 17 22.86 -16.44 18.58
N GLY A 18 23.42 -17.36 19.37
CA GLY A 18 23.83 -17.07 20.74
C GLY A 18 24.81 -15.92 20.72
N ASN A 19 24.37 -14.73 21.16
CA ASN A 19 25.29 -13.65 21.43
C ASN A 19 25.87 -13.84 22.82
N SER A 20 27.20 -13.89 22.84
CA SER A 20 28.03 -14.24 23.98
C SER A 20 28.14 -13.07 24.96
N GLU A 21 27.85 -13.39 26.21
CA GLU A 21 28.33 -12.86 27.50
C GLU A 21 28.80 -11.41 27.63
N THR A 22 28.30 -10.76 28.69
CA THR A 22 29.24 -10.20 29.68
C THR A 22 28.79 -10.55 31.10
N ASN A 23 29.70 -11.23 31.80
CA ASN A 23 29.57 -11.91 33.08
C ASN A 23 29.31 -10.99 34.28
N THR A 24 28.55 -11.49 35.25
CA THR A 24 29.01 -11.49 36.65
C THR A 24 28.68 -12.82 37.32
N THR A 25 29.75 -13.46 37.74
CA THR A 25 29.91 -14.79 38.33
C THR A 25 29.26 -14.89 39.71
N THR A 26 28.60 -16.01 40.04
CA THR A 26 28.78 -16.71 41.34
C THR A 26 28.41 -18.19 41.19
N ASN A 27 29.20 -19.01 41.90
CA ASN A 27 29.48 -20.44 41.77
C ASN A 27 28.44 -21.44 42.30
N ASN A 28 28.61 -22.69 41.82
CA ASN A 28 28.26 -24.00 42.39
C ASN A 28 26.76 -24.34 42.52
N GLN A 29 26.26 -25.56 42.28
CA GLN A 29 26.87 -26.89 42.43
C GLN A 29 26.01 -27.97 41.72
N THR A 30 26.66 -29.06 41.31
CA THR A 30 26.10 -30.29 40.74
C THR A 30 25.24 -31.06 41.74
N SER A 31 24.13 -31.68 41.30
CA SER A 31 23.62 -32.94 41.84
C SER A 31 22.73 -33.67 40.83
N GLU A 32 22.99 -34.97 40.71
CA GLU A 32 22.32 -35.94 39.84
C GLU A 32 20.96 -36.38 40.37
N ALA A 33 20.15 -36.87 39.42
CA ALA A 33 19.13 -37.92 39.52
C ALA A 33 17.80 -37.64 40.25
N SER A 34 16.71 -37.67 39.48
CA SER A 34 15.72 -38.76 39.59
C SER A 34 14.75 -38.74 38.41
N LYS A 35 14.63 -39.87 37.70
CA LYS A 35 13.51 -40.15 36.79
C LYS A 35 12.26 -40.35 37.64
N ALA A 36 11.33 -39.42 37.56
CA ALA A 36 9.94 -39.63 37.94
C ALA A 36 9.06 -39.32 36.72
N THR A 37 8.47 -40.39 36.19
CA THR A 37 7.41 -40.32 35.17
C THR A 37 6.17 -39.75 35.84
N GLU A 38 5.99 -38.44 35.78
CA GLU A 38 4.71 -37.80 36.08
C GLU A 38 3.91 -37.68 34.78
N THR A 39 2.87 -38.50 34.69
CA THR A 39 1.69 -38.25 33.86
C THR A 39 1.08 -36.91 34.29
N VAL A 40 1.47 -35.84 33.61
CA VAL A 40 0.85 -34.52 33.75
C VAL A 40 -0.41 -34.50 32.89
N SER A 41 -1.55 -34.50 33.56
CA SER A 41 -2.82 -34.05 33.00
C SER A 41 -2.64 -32.68 32.37
N THR A 42 -2.97 -32.56 31.08
CA THR A 42 -3.01 -31.31 30.32
C THR A 42 -4.12 -30.40 30.84
N GLU A 43 -3.91 -29.76 31.98
CA GLU A 43 -4.54 -28.49 32.28
C GLU A 43 -3.74 -27.41 31.56
N ALA A 44 -4.36 -26.77 30.56
CA ALA A 44 -3.78 -25.65 29.84
C ALA A 44 -3.39 -24.56 30.83
N LYS A 45 -2.09 -24.39 31.06
CA LYS A 45 -1.55 -23.29 31.86
C LYS A 45 -1.94 -22.00 31.15
N ALA A 46 -2.77 -21.17 31.77
CA ALA A 46 -3.18 -19.90 31.19
C ALA A 46 -1.95 -19.06 30.82
N THR A 47 -1.84 -18.66 29.55
CA THR A 47 -0.78 -17.75 29.09
C THR A 47 -0.89 -16.44 29.88
N LYS A 48 0.23 -16.01 30.47
CA LYS A 48 0.32 -14.70 31.12
C LYS A 48 0.80 -13.68 30.10
N TYR A 49 0.21 -12.49 30.14
CA TYR A 49 0.53 -11.40 29.23
C TYR A 49 1.13 -10.21 29.95
N THR A 50 2.00 -9.48 29.26
CA THR A 50 2.47 -8.15 29.63
C THR A 50 2.06 -7.16 28.54
N THR A 51 1.81 -5.90 28.91
CA THR A 51 1.46 -4.82 27.96
C THR A 51 2.71 -4.04 27.58
N TYR A 52 2.95 -3.90 26.27
CA TYR A 52 3.87 -2.92 25.71
C TYR A 52 3.13 -1.61 25.43
N SER A 53 3.76 -0.48 25.75
CA SER A 53 3.25 0.86 25.45
C SER A 53 4.30 1.63 24.65
N GLY A 54 3.99 1.94 23.39
CA GLY A 54 4.78 2.78 22.50
C GLY A 54 4.17 4.18 22.34
N GLU A 55 4.75 4.96 21.44
CA GLU A 55 4.19 6.25 21.06
C GLU A 55 2.92 6.05 20.22
N GLY A 56 1.76 6.42 20.77
CA GLY A 56 0.48 6.35 20.05
C GLY A 56 -0.13 4.95 19.92
N PHE A 57 0.47 3.91 20.53
CA PHE A 57 -0.11 2.56 20.53
C PHE A 57 0.32 1.72 21.75
N SER A 58 -0.41 0.64 22.01
CA SER A 58 -0.10 -0.39 23.00
C SER A 58 -0.71 -1.72 22.61
N PHE A 59 -0.13 -2.83 23.07
CA PHE A 59 -0.67 -4.18 22.89
C PHE A 59 -0.09 -5.14 23.92
N ALA A 60 -0.79 -6.24 24.16
CA ALA A 60 -0.33 -7.34 25.00
C ALA A 60 0.54 -8.32 24.21
N TYR A 61 1.51 -8.92 24.89
CA TYR A 61 2.35 -10.00 24.37
C TYR A 61 2.63 -11.01 25.49
N PRO A 62 2.97 -12.28 25.19
CA PRO A 62 3.26 -13.26 26.22
C PRO A 62 4.42 -12.82 27.13
N GLU A 63 4.24 -12.91 28.46
CA GLU A 63 5.22 -12.43 29.45
C GLU A 63 6.60 -13.10 29.31
N SER A 64 6.65 -14.31 28.74
CA SER A 64 7.89 -15.04 28.49
C SER A 64 8.67 -14.53 27.28
N TRP A 65 8.05 -13.75 26.38
CA TRP A 65 8.70 -13.27 25.17
C TRP A 65 9.61 -12.09 25.46
N LYS A 66 10.69 -11.99 24.71
CA LYS A 66 11.69 -10.93 24.83
C LYS A 66 11.62 -9.99 23.63
N SER A 67 11.92 -8.72 23.87
CA SER A 67 12.03 -7.73 22.80
C SER A 67 13.15 -8.11 21.82
N VAL A 68 12.93 -7.85 20.54
CA VAL A 68 13.91 -8.03 19.48
C VAL A 68 14.54 -6.67 19.15
N ASP A 69 15.87 -6.61 19.09
CA ASP A 69 16.58 -5.41 18.61
C ASP A 69 16.49 -5.33 17.09
N THR A 70 15.75 -4.33 16.59
CA THR A 70 15.52 -4.10 15.17
C THR A 70 16.46 -3.07 14.55
N SER A 71 17.38 -2.48 15.34
CA SER A 71 18.27 -1.40 14.88
C SER A 71 19.16 -1.80 13.70
N GLN A 72 19.49 -3.07 13.58
CA GLN A 72 20.32 -3.62 12.52
C GLN A 72 19.53 -4.09 11.28
N MET A 73 18.19 -4.08 11.34
CA MET A 73 17.33 -4.70 10.33
C MET A 73 17.03 -3.80 9.12
N ASN A 74 17.54 -2.55 9.10
CA ASN A 74 17.22 -1.53 8.09
C ASN A 74 15.70 -1.42 7.78
N ALA A 75 14.88 -1.62 8.81
CA ALA A 75 13.43 -1.71 8.71
C ALA A 75 12.78 -0.66 9.64
N PRO A 76 12.82 0.64 9.29
CA PRO A 76 12.36 1.73 10.16
C PRO A 76 10.85 1.73 10.42
N SER A 77 10.09 0.94 9.65
CA SER A 77 8.66 0.73 9.83
C SER A 77 8.32 -0.11 11.06
N ILE A 78 9.22 -0.98 11.52
CA ILE A 78 8.99 -1.82 12.71
C ILE A 78 9.10 -0.95 13.95
N LYS A 79 7.97 -0.81 14.68
CA LYS A 79 7.89 0.01 15.89
C LYS A 79 8.05 -0.79 17.18
N ALA A 80 7.71 -2.08 17.13
CA ALA A 80 7.91 -3.00 18.23
C ALA A 80 8.00 -4.43 17.70
N ALA A 81 8.86 -5.26 18.31
CA ALA A 81 9.01 -6.66 17.95
C ALA A 81 9.36 -7.50 19.20
N PHE A 82 8.75 -8.68 19.30
CA PHE A 82 8.91 -9.62 20.41
C PHE A 82 9.00 -11.05 19.89
N SER A 83 9.69 -11.91 20.62
CA SER A 83 9.86 -13.32 20.24
C SER A 83 10.02 -14.25 21.44
N ASP A 84 9.60 -15.50 21.27
CA ASP A 84 9.96 -16.60 22.17
C ASP A 84 11.42 -17.01 21.93
N GLN A 85 12.33 -16.43 22.72
CA GLN A 85 13.76 -16.75 22.67
C GLN A 85 14.12 -17.91 23.60
N SER A 86 13.21 -18.85 23.83
CA SER A 86 13.52 -20.08 24.54
C SER A 86 14.60 -20.87 23.78
N SER A 87 15.57 -21.41 24.50
CA SER A 87 16.82 -21.93 23.93
C SER A 87 16.69 -23.26 23.15
N SER A 88 15.47 -23.76 22.94
CA SER A 88 15.22 -25.12 22.42
C SER A 88 14.34 -25.18 21.16
N VAL A 89 13.90 -24.05 20.61
CA VAL A 89 12.99 -24.03 19.45
C VAL A 89 13.73 -23.75 18.13
N THR A 90 13.44 -24.55 17.10
CA THR A 90 14.02 -24.41 15.74
C THR A 90 13.51 -23.16 15.02
N PHE A 91 12.32 -22.70 15.41
CA PHE A 91 11.69 -21.47 14.95
C PHE A 91 11.14 -20.78 16.19
N ALA A 92 11.53 -19.52 16.39
CA ALA A 92 11.02 -18.70 17.49
C ALA A 92 9.71 -18.05 17.04
N ASP A 93 8.61 -18.37 17.73
CA ASP A 93 7.36 -17.64 17.58
C ASP A 93 7.61 -16.17 17.86
N ASN A 94 7.02 -15.30 17.04
CA ASN A 94 7.31 -13.88 17.11
C ASN A 94 6.13 -13.03 16.68
N MET A 95 6.18 -11.77 17.11
CA MET A 95 5.25 -10.75 16.68
C MET A 95 5.96 -9.43 16.43
N ASN A 96 5.37 -8.61 15.58
CA ASN A 96 5.79 -7.23 15.40
C ASN A 96 4.59 -6.33 15.08
N LEU A 97 4.76 -5.05 15.37
CA LEU A 97 3.91 -3.99 14.86
C LEU A 97 4.72 -3.14 13.90
N THR A 98 4.21 -2.97 12.70
CA THR A 98 4.72 -2.01 11.72
C THR A 98 3.74 -0.87 11.56
N ILE A 99 4.30 0.33 11.35
CA ILE A 99 3.57 1.50 10.89
C ILE A 99 4.32 1.98 9.65
N GLU A 100 3.68 1.82 8.51
CA GLU A 100 4.21 2.20 7.20
C GLU A 100 3.36 3.34 6.63
N ALA A 101 3.96 4.21 5.83
CA ALA A 101 3.14 5.11 5.01
C ALA A 101 2.25 4.27 4.09
N SER A 102 0.98 4.65 3.96
CA SER A 102 0.05 4.02 3.03
C SER A 102 0.62 4.15 1.61
N SER A 103 1.07 3.04 1.03
CA SER A 103 1.74 3.03 -0.28
C SER A 103 0.75 2.91 -1.44
N THR A 104 -0.49 2.52 -1.17
CA THR A 104 -1.56 2.37 -2.17
C THR A 104 -2.66 3.41 -2.01
N GLY A 105 -2.67 4.23 -0.95
CA GLY A 105 -3.78 5.13 -0.63
C GLY A 105 -5.10 4.42 -0.29
N SER A 106 -5.13 3.10 -0.45
CA SER A 106 -6.29 2.27 -0.15
C SER A 106 -6.55 2.24 1.34
N ILE A 107 -7.83 2.27 1.71
CA ILE A 107 -8.29 1.95 3.05
C ILE A 107 -9.02 0.60 3.10
N ASN A 108 -8.91 -0.20 2.03
CA ASN A 108 -9.48 -1.52 1.96
C ASN A 108 -8.49 -2.56 2.51
N PRO A 109 -8.69 -3.09 3.74
CA PRO A 109 -7.79 -4.08 4.32
C PRO A 109 -7.67 -5.37 3.50
N GLU A 110 -8.67 -5.73 2.68
CA GLU A 110 -8.61 -6.93 1.85
C GLU A 110 -7.68 -6.76 0.65
N GLU A 111 -7.55 -5.55 0.13
CA GLU A 111 -6.61 -5.23 -0.93
C GLU A 111 -5.17 -5.39 -0.44
N TYR A 112 -4.84 -4.83 0.73
CA TYR A 112 -3.55 -5.08 1.38
C TYR A 112 -3.33 -6.57 1.62
N ALA A 113 -4.33 -7.29 2.09
CA ALA A 113 -4.23 -8.72 2.28
C ALA A 113 -3.90 -9.47 0.98
N ASN A 114 -4.50 -9.09 -0.14
CA ASN A 114 -4.21 -9.70 -1.44
C ASN A 114 -2.82 -9.32 -1.96
N ASN A 115 -2.40 -8.06 -1.80
CA ASN A 115 -1.04 -7.61 -2.16
C ASN A 115 0.04 -8.37 -1.36
N ILE A 116 -0.23 -8.63 -0.08
CA ILE A 116 0.63 -9.46 0.77
C ILE A 116 0.72 -10.89 0.25
N VAL A 117 -0.43 -11.48 -0.11
CA VAL A 117 -0.48 -12.84 -0.64
C VAL A 117 0.32 -12.94 -1.94
N ASP A 118 0.17 -11.96 -2.83
CA ASP A 118 0.93 -11.85 -4.07
C ASP A 118 2.43 -11.72 -3.80
N TYR A 119 2.82 -10.86 -2.86
CA TYR A 119 4.22 -10.68 -2.47
C TYR A 119 4.84 -11.98 -1.96
N TYR A 120 4.22 -12.67 -1.01
CA TYR A 120 4.79 -13.91 -0.48
C TYR A 120 4.79 -15.03 -1.52
N THR A 121 3.81 -15.07 -2.43
CA THR A 121 3.77 -16.06 -3.51
C THR A 121 4.86 -15.82 -4.55
N GLN A 122 5.12 -14.56 -4.92
CA GLN A 122 6.06 -14.19 -5.98
C GLN A 122 7.51 -14.06 -5.47
N SER A 123 7.68 -13.54 -4.25
CA SER A 123 8.98 -13.09 -3.72
C SER A 123 9.35 -13.71 -2.38
N GLY A 124 8.46 -14.48 -1.74
CA GLY A 124 8.69 -15.05 -0.42
C GLY A 124 9.97 -15.89 -0.31
N SER A 125 10.37 -16.59 -1.37
CA SER A 125 11.56 -17.46 -1.32
C SER A 125 12.85 -16.69 -1.06
N SER A 126 12.92 -15.40 -1.46
CA SER A 126 14.07 -14.53 -1.18
C SER A 126 14.23 -14.20 0.31
N ILE A 127 13.16 -14.37 1.10
CA ILE A 127 13.10 -14.09 2.54
C ILE A 127 12.80 -15.36 3.36
N GLY A 128 13.09 -16.54 2.81
CA GLY A 128 12.95 -17.80 3.53
C GLY A 128 11.51 -18.29 3.72
N ILE A 129 10.58 -17.82 2.89
CA ILE A 129 9.18 -18.24 2.84
C ILE A 129 8.94 -19.03 1.54
N SER A 130 8.53 -20.30 1.63
CA SER A 130 8.09 -21.08 0.47
C SER A 130 6.69 -21.65 0.67
N ASP A 131 6.03 -22.03 -0.41
CA ASP A 131 4.70 -22.65 -0.38
C ASP A 131 3.63 -21.83 0.38
N TYR A 132 3.72 -20.50 0.29
CA TYR A 132 2.77 -19.61 0.94
C TYR A 132 1.34 -19.86 0.42
N LYS A 133 0.39 -19.94 1.35
CA LYS A 133 -1.04 -20.14 1.07
C LYS A 133 -1.87 -19.25 1.99
N LYS A 134 -2.73 -18.41 1.41
CA LYS A 134 -3.83 -17.74 2.12
C LYS A 134 -4.76 -18.82 2.68
N THR A 135 -4.95 -18.85 4.00
CA THR A 135 -5.87 -19.80 4.66
C THR A 135 -7.21 -19.14 4.95
N SER A 136 -7.21 -17.88 5.36
CA SER A 136 -8.45 -17.13 5.60
C SER A 136 -8.22 -15.62 5.46
N TYR A 137 -9.32 -14.88 5.26
CA TYR A 137 -9.36 -13.44 5.48
C TYR A 137 -10.70 -13.12 6.14
N THR A 138 -10.65 -12.38 7.25
CA THR A 138 -11.84 -12.05 8.05
C THR A 138 -11.89 -10.56 8.32
N ASN A 139 -13.03 -9.92 8.04
CA ASN A 139 -13.26 -8.54 8.44
C ASN A 139 -13.28 -8.44 9.97
N LYS A 140 -12.42 -7.60 10.53
CA LYS A 140 -12.32 -7.30 11.95
C LYS A 140 -12.15 -5.79 12.10
N PRO A 141 -13.25 -5.01 12.15
CA PRO A 141 -13.15 -3.56 12.28
C PRO A 141 -12.41 -3.15 13.55
N TYR A 142 -11.61 -2.09 13.46
CA TYR A 142 -10.91 -1.49 14.60
C TYR A 142 -11.55 -0.14 14.92
N LYS A 143 -12.39 -0.04 15.96
CA LYS A 143 -13.21 1.17 16.21
C LYS A 143 -13.99 1.56 14.93
N GLU A 144 -13.80 2.77 14.40
CA GLU A 144 -14.33 3.24 13.13
C GLU A 144 -13.61 2.66 11.88
N TYR A 145 -12.39 2.14 12.04
CA TYR A 145 -11.49 1.69 10.98
C TYR A 145 -11.94 0.38 10.32
N SER A 146 -12.06 0.42 8.99
CA SER A 146 -12.12 -0.80 8.17
C SER A 146 -10.81 -1.55 8.36
N ALA A 147 -10.88 -2.71 8.98
CA ALA A 147 -9.72 -3.52 9.27
C ALA A 147 -10.03 -5.01 9.06
N GLY A 148 -8.98 -5.79 8.83
CA GLY A 148 -9.09 -7.19 8.44
C GLY A 148 -7.95 -8.02 8.98
N VAL A 149 -8.24 -9.29 9.24
CA VAL A 149 -7.25 -10.28 9.65
C VAL A 149 -7.01 -11.22 8.48
N LEU A 150 -5.80 -11.18 7.94
CA LEU A 150 -5.28 -12.16 6.99
C LEU A 150 -4.62 -13.30 7.76
N GLU A 151 -4.97 -14.53 7.42
CA GLU A 151 -4.24 -15.72 7.86
C GLU A 151 -3.62 -16.42 6.65
N GLY A 152 -2.38 -16.86 6.82
CA GLY A 152 -1.65 -17.64 5.84
C GLY A 152 -0.85 -18.75 6.49
N SER A 153 -0.41 -19.70 5.67
CA SER A 153 0.53 -20.73 6.07
C SER A 153 1.67 -20.82 5.05
N TYR A 154 2.86 -21.19 5.50
CA TYR A 154 4.01 -21.35 4.64
C TYR A 154 5.06 -22.31 5.24
N LYS A 155 6.03 -22.70 4.42
CA LYS A 155 7.22 -23.44 4.84
C LYS A 155 8.38 -22.48 5.04
N HIS A 156 8.89 -22.39 6.26
CA HIS A 156 10.06 -21.57 6.56
C HIS A 156 11.35 -22.27 6.10
N SER A 157 12.39 -21.49 5.80
CA SER A 157 13.72 -21.98 5.40
C SER A 157 14.38 -22.96 6.39
N SER A 158 13.99 -22.91 7.68
CA SER A 158 14.39 -23.89 8.69
C SER A 158 13.73 -25.27 8.54
N GLY A 159 12.76 -25.40 7.62
CA GLY A 159 11.91 -26.57 7.47
C GLY A 159 10.68 -26.58 8.37
N THR A 160 10.43 -25.52 9.16
CA THR A 160 9.25 -25.41 10.03
C THR A 160 8.00 -25.03 9.23
N ASP A 161 6.87 -25.69 9.47
CA ASP A 161 5.57 -25.23 8.97
C ASP A 161 5.06 -24.09 9.85
N VAL A 162 4.73 -22.96 9.25
CA VAL A 162 4.42 -21.71 9.95
C VAL A 162 3.01 -21.24 9.62
N ILE A 163 2.32 -20.70 10.63
CA ILE A 163 1.08 -19.94 10.51
C ILE A 163 1.42 -18.46 10.71
N LEU A 164 0.97 -17.64 9.76
CA LEU A 164 1.11 -16.20 9.76
C LEU A 164 -0.28 -15.57 9.94
N VAL A 165 -0.42 -14.67 10.92
CA VAL A 165 -1.63 -13.89 11.14
C VAL A 165 -1.28 -12.42 11.07
N GLN A 166 -1.98 -11.65 10.25
CA GLN A 166 -1.75 -10.22 10.08
C GLN A 166 -3.03 -9.44 10.27
N TYR A 167 -3.06 -8.58 11.28
CA TYR A 167 -4.14 -7.64 11.52
C TYR A 167 -3.80 -6.31 10.85
N LEU A 168 -4.53 -6.02 9.78
CA LEU A 168 -4.33 -4.91 8.87
C LEU A 168 -5.34 -3.81 9.22
N ILE A 169 -4.84 -2.67 9.67
CA ILE A 169 -5.63 -1.48 9.97
C ILE A 169 -5.11 -0.34 9.09
N PRO A 170 -5.56 -0.27 7.84
CA PRO A 170 -5.21 0.86 6.99
C PRO A 170 -5.93 2.13 7.45
N THR A 171 -5.19 3.22 7.41
CA THR A 171 -5.67 4.60 7.53
C THR A 171 -5.36 5.34 6.23
N ASN A 172 -5.70 6.62 6.16
CA ASN A 172 -5.39 7.42 4.97
C ASN A 172 -3.87 7.59 4.77
N THR A 173 -3.12 7.80 5.84
CA THR A 173 -1.69 8.13 5.78
C THR A 173 -0.79 6.95 6.10
N GLU A 174 -1.29 6.00 6.88
CA GLU A 174 -0.49 4.92 7.45
C GLU A 174 -1.21 3.57 7.37
N LEU A 175 -0.45 2.51 7.16
CA LEU A 175 -0.88 1.13 7.37
C LEU A 175 -0.29 0.63 8.68
N TYR A 176 -1.17 0.30 9.63
CA TYR A 176 -0.80 -0.42 10.85
C TYR A 176 -0.94 -1.91 10.57
N THR A 177 0.15 -2.65 10.69
CA THR A 177 0.13 -4.11 10.55
C THR A 177 0.72 -4.76 11.78
N MET A 178 -0.13 -5.45 12.54
CA MET A 178 0.31 -6.37 13.57
C MET A 178 0.48 -7.76 12.96
N THR A 179 1.71 -8.27 12.95
CA THR A 179 2.04 -9.60 12.43
C THR A 179 2.36 -10.53 13.58
N LEU A 180 1.70 -11.68 13.62
CA LEU A 180 1.99 -12.81 14.51
C LEU A 180 2.43 -14.00 13.66
N THR A 181 3.57 -14.58 14.00
CA THR A 181 4.18 -15.68 13.25
C THR A 181 4.47 -16.82 14.21
N TYR A 182 3.80 -17.95 14.01
CA TYR A 182 3.89 -19.11 14.90
C TYR A 182 4.27 -20.36 14.14
N ALA A 183 5.11 -21.21 14.73
CA ALA A 183 5.19 -22.59 14.28
C ALA A 183 3.80 -23.24 14.41
N LYS A 184 3.45 -24.08 13.44
CA LYS A 184 2.13 -24.73 13.41
C LYS A 184 1.83 -25.53 14.68
N GLU A 185 2.86 -26.09 15.32
CA GLU A 185 2.76 -26.89 16.54
C GLU A 185 2.49 -26.07 17.81
N THR A 186 2.82 -24.77 17.80
CA THR A 186 2.66 -23.87 18.95
C THR A 186 1.53 -22.85 18.74
N TYR A 187 0.97 -22.79 17.54
CA TYR A 187 -0.16 -21.93 17.21
C TYR A 187 -1.36 -22.19 18.12
N ASN A 188 -1.80 -21.15 18.83
CA ASN A 188 -2.97 -21.16 19.69
C ASN A 188 -3.92 -20.02 19.32
N GLN A 189 -5.07 -20.36 18.75
CA GLN A 189 -6.05 -19.39 18.28
C GLN A 189 -6.57 -18.45 19.39
N ASP A 190 -6.71 -18.93 20.63
CA ASP A 190 -7.18 -18.11 21.75
C ASP A 190 -6.11 -17.07 22.14
N GLU A 191 -4.83 -17.46 22.13
CA GLU A 191 -3.72 -16.53 22.38
C GLU A 191 -3.63 -15.45 21.30
N ILE A 192 -3.74 -15.83 20.02
CA ILE A 192 -3.79 -14.88 18.91
C ILE A 192 -4.94 -13.90 19.10
N LYS A 193 -6.13 -14.40 19.45
CA LYS A 193 -7.31 -13.56 19.66
C LYS A 193 -7.08 -12.56 20.79
N ASP A 194 -6.56 -13.00 21.94
CA ASP A 194 -6.28 -12.15 23.09
C ASP A 194 -5.28 -11.03 22.73
N ILE A 195 -4.21 -11.38 22.01
CA ILE A 195 -3.21 -10.39 21.56
C ILE A 195 -3.84 -9.39 20.60
N LEU A 196 -4.57 -9.85 19.57
CA LEU A 196 -5.20 -8.94 18.60
C LEU A 196 -6.25 -8.02 19.23
N ASP A 197 -7.02 -8.50 20.21
CA ASP A 197 -8.03 -7.71 20.92
C ASP A 197 -7.41 -6.69 21.89
N SER A 198 -6.17 -6.91 22.32
CA SER A 198 -5.45 -6.00 23.20
C SER A 198 -4.87 -4.77 22.50
N LEU A 199 -4.81 -4.77 21.16
CA LEU A 199 -4.25 -3.66 20.39
C LEU A 199 -5.07 -2.38 20.64
N SER A 200 -4.39 -1.35 21.11
CA SER A 200 -4.96 -0.02 21.32
C SER A 200 -4.06 1.02 20.67
N ILE A 201 -4.62 1.73 19.69
CA ILE A 201 -3.99 2.83 18.98
C ILE A 201 -4.66 4.12 19.48
N THR A 202 -3.83 5.01 20.02
CA THR A 202 -4.20 6.29 20.63
C THR A 202 -3.69 7.49 19.84
N ALA A 203 -2.83 7.28 18.84
CA ALA A 203 -2.52 8.28 17.82
C ALA A 203 -3.83 8.75 17.15
N SER A 204 -3.85 10.01 16.72
CA SER A 204 -4.96 10.52 15.89
C SER A 204 -4.88 9.83 14.55
N LEU A 205 -5.63 8.74 14.42
CA LEU A 205 -5.83 8.05 13.17
C LEU A 205 -6.80 8.91 12.34
N GLU A 206 -6.46 9.19 11.09
CA GLU A 206 -7.39 9.84 10.16
C GLU A 206 -7.98 8.77 9.24
N GLN A 207 -9.30 8.63 9.27
CA GLN A 207 -10.06 7.74 8.41
C GLN A 207 -11.08 8.51 7.60
N THR A 208 -11.16 8.28 6.30
CA THR A 208 -12.42 8.54 5.59
C THR A 208 -12.62 7.62 4.39
N ALA A 209 -13.61 6.71 4.47
CA ALA A 209 -14.52 6.36 3.37
C ALA A 209 -15.85 5.79 3.93
N PRO A 210 -16.83 5.43 3.07
CA PRO A 210 -17.79 6.29 2.38
C PRO A 210 -19.14 6.30 3.11
N THR A 211 -19.85 7.44 3.09
CA THR A 211 -21.28 7.49 3.43
C THR A 211 -22.07 8.11 2.29
N ALA A 212 -22.89 7.31 1.63
CA ALA A 212 -24.02 7.79 0.87
C ALA A 212 -25.14 8.22 1.86
N THR A 213 -25.19 9.49 2.26
CA THR A 213 -26.46 10.22 2.50
C THR A 213 -26.18 11.73 2.65
N THR A 214 -26.77 12.51 1.73
CA THR A 214 -27.23 13.91 1.85
C THR A 214 -26.60 14.81 2.93
N GLY A 215 -25.74 15.75 2.51
CA GLY A 215 -25.46 16.97 3.28
C GLY A 215 -24.06 17.59 3.09
N ASN A 216 -23.90 18.40 2.04
CA ASN A 216 -22.90 19.46 1.82
C ASN A 216 -21.51 19.47 2.54
N SER A 217 -20.46 19.42 1.69
CA SER A 217 -19.05 19.89 1.86
C SER A 217 -18.06 18.85 2.43
N SER A 218 -16.96 18.45 1.79
CA SER A 218 -16.07 19.10 0.80
C SER A 218 -15.60 18.10 -0.27
N ALA A 219 -15.72 18.49 -1.55
CA ALA A 219 -15.48 17.65 -2.73
C ALA A 219 -14.03 17.69 -3.26
N THR A 220 -13.06 18.23 -2.55
CA THR A 220 -11.81 18.74 -3.15
C THR A 220 -10.65 17.74 -3.36
N ALA A 221 -10.83 16.42 -3.25
CA ALA A 221 -9.68 15.48 -3.26
C ALA A 221 -9.74 14.34 -4.31
N SER A 222 -10.93 13.87 -4.73
CA SER A 222 -11.04 12.64 -5.52
C SER A 222 -10.35 12.65 -6.88
N ALA A 223 -10.30 13.81 -7.54
CA ALA A 223 -9.63 13.93 -8.84
C ALA A 223 -8.11 14.09 -8.69
N ALA A 224 -7.67 14.90 -7.72
CA ALA A 224 -6.25 15.10 -7.44
C ALA A 224 -5.57 13.78 -7.06
N ASP A 225 -6.21 13.01 -6.19
CA ASP A 225 -5.71 11.72 -5.75
C ASP A 225 -5.59 10.73 -6.92
N PHE A 226 -6.64 10.62 -7.75
CA PHE A 226 -6.64 9.76 -8.94
C PHE A 226 -5.48 10.08 -9.89
N PHE A 227 -5.27 11.36 -10.22
CA PHE A 227 -4.20 11.76 -11.13
C PHE A 227 -2.82 11.60 -10.49
N ASN A 228 -2.67 11.93 -9.22
CA ASN A 228 -1.41 11.77 -8.50
C ASN A 228 -0.97 10.30 -8.41
N GLU A 229 -1.93 9.40 -8.15
CA GLU A 229 -1.68 7.96 -8.02
C GLU A 229 -1.24 7.32 -9.34
N LEU A 230 -1.88 7.68 -10.45
CA LEU A 230 -1.59 7.09 -11.76
C LEU A 230 -0.43 7.76 -12.49
N THR A 231 -0.01 8.96 -12.09
CA THR A 231 1.11 9.67 -12.76
C THR A 231 2.40 8.84 -12.82
N PRO A 232 2.88 8.22 -11.72
CA PRO A 232 4.07 7.37 -11.78
C PRO A 232 3.86 6.10 -12.61
N TYR A 233 2.63 5.56 -12.67
CA TYR A 233 2.32 4.41 -13.51
C TYR A 233 2.45 4.75 -15.00
N ILE A 234 1.82 5.85 -15.43
CA ILE A 234 1.84 6.31 -16.84
C ILE A 234 3.23 6.75 -17.29
N THR A 235 4.01 7.33 -16.37
CA THR A 235 5.34 7.88 -16.68
C THR A 235 6.48 6.92 -16.36
N GLU A 236 6.18 5.68 -16.00
CA GLU A 236 7.16 4.66 -15.59
C GLU A 236 8.13 5.16 -14.49
N ASP A 237 7.60 5.84 -13.48
CA ASP A 237 8.32 6.49 -12.38
C ASP A 237 9.32 7.59 -12.80
N THR A 238 9.29 8.05 -14.06
CA THR A 238 10.20 9.10 -14.55
C THR A 238 9.73 10.51 -14.24
N ALA A 239 8.45 10.69 -13.92
CA ALA A 239 7.88 11.98 -13.53
C ALA A 239 6.82 11.83 -12.43
N PHE A 240 6.60 12.93 -11.71
CA PHE A 240 5.64 13.00 -10.61
C PHE A 240 4.76 14.24 -10.78
N MET A 241 3.60 14.21 -10.15
CA MET A 241 2.69 15.35 -10.10
C MET A 241 3.21 16.39 -9.11
N GLU A 242 3.27 17.65 -9.54
CA GLU A 242 3.67 18.77 -8.68
C GLU A 242 2.51 19.24 -7.79
N GLN A 243 2.83 19.78 -6.61
CA GLN A 243 1.82 20.21 -5.64
C GLN A 243 0.84 21.24 -6.22
N ALA A 244 1.33 22.16 -7.07
CA ALA A 244 0.47 23.16 -7.71
C ALA A 244 -0.57 22.52 -8.65
N SER A 245 -0.19 21.43 -9.34
CA SER A 245 -1.12 20.65 -10.15
C SER A 245 -2.10 19.91 -9.24
N TYR A 246 -1.62 19.24 -8.20
CA TYR A 246 -2.45 18.53 -7.21
C TYR A 246 -3.54 19.44 -6.62
N ASP A 247 -3.15 20.63 -6.13
CA ASP A 247 -4.06 21.62 -5.56
C ASP A 247 -5.11 22.08 -6.59
N PHE A 248 -4.71 22.22 -7.86
CA PHE A 248 -5.60 22.64 -8.93
C PHE A 248 -6.66 21.57 -9.24
N PHE A 249 -6.26 20.31 -9.42
CA PHE A 249 -7.20 19.21 -9.59
C PHE A 249 -8.11 19.05 -8.39
N GLY A 250 -7.60 19.28 -7.19
CA GLY A 250 -8.40 19.21 -5.97
C GLY A 250 -9.48 20.29 -5.95
N LYS A 251 -9.12 21.53 -6.30
CA LYS A 251 -10.05 22.65 -6.40
C LYS A 251 -11.12 22.47 -7.48
N HIS A 252 -10.81 21.74 -8.55
CA HIS A 252 -11.66 21.56 -9.73
C HIS A 252 -12.17 20.12 -9.89
N SER A 253 -12.18 19.33 -8.82
CA SER A 253 -12.54 17.90 -8.85
C SER A 253 -13.90 17.60 -9.46
N ASP A 254 -14.84 18.53 -9.37
CA ASP A 254 -16.22 18.36 -9.84
C ASP A 254 -16.34 18.24 -11.37
N VAL A 255 -15.30 18.60 -12.12
CA VAL A 255 -15.25 18.46 -13.58
C VAL A 255 -14.40 17.29 -14.06
N PHE A 256 -13.97 16.38 -13.19
CA PHE A 256 -13.16 15.21 -13.57
C PHE A 256 -13.85 13.90 -13.19
N PRO A 257 -14.48 13.19 -14.14
CA PRO A 257 -14.77 13.60 -15.51
C PRO A 257 -15.98 14.56 -15.59
N ALA A 258 -16.04 15.35 -16.66
CA ALA A 258 -17.17 16.21 -16.97
C ALA A 258 -18.33 15.39 -17.60
N SER A 259 -19.00 14.59 -16.78
CA SER A 259 -19.98 13.60 -17.25
C SER A 259 -21.31 14.17 -17.73
N THR A 260 -21.69 15.39 -17.31
CA THR A 260 -22.95 16.05 -17.72
C THR A 260 -22.71 17.23 -18.66
N ALA A 261 -23.74 17.65 -19.40
CA ALA A 261 -23.64 18.79 -20.31
C ALA A 261 -23.23 20.09 -19.59
N GLU A 262 -23.72 20.30 -18.36
CA GLU A 262 -23.37 21.44 -17.52
C GLU A 262 -21.89 21.41 -17.12
N LEU A 263 -21.37 20.26 -16.69
CA LEU A 263 -19.97 20.11 -16.32
C LEU A 263 -19.04 20.24 -17.54
N ARG A 264 -19.45 19.74 -18.70
CA ARG A 264 -18.69 19.91 -19.96
C ARG A 264 -18.60 21.37 -20.36
N LYS A 265 -19.68 22.13 -20.19
CA LYS A 265 -19.66 23.58 -20.42
C LYS A 265 -18.71 24.27 -19.42
N LYS A 266 -18.79 23.91 -18.13
CA LYS A 266 -17.89 24.46 -17.10
C LYS A 266 -16.42 24.16 -17.41
N ALA A 267 -16.08 22.94 -17.81
CA ALA A 267 -14.73 22.56 -18.20
C ALA A 267 -14.21 23.40 -19.40
N LYS A 268 -15.05 23.58 -20.43
CA LYS A 268 -14.74 24.43 -21.59
C LYS A 268 -14.52 25.90 -21.22
N ASP A 269 -15.32 26.42 -20.29
CA ASP A 269 -15.21 27.81 -19.83
C ASP A 269 -13.93 28.08 -19.00
N LEU A 270 -13.25 27.03 -18.51
CA LEU A 270 -11.97 27.13 -17.78
C LEU A 270 -10.74 27.19 -18.70
N VAL A 271 -10.89 26.84 -19.99
CA VAL A 271 -9.77 26.70 -20.93
C VAL A 271 -9.10 28.05 -21.20
N ASP A 272 -7.77 28.11 -21.03
CA ASP A 272 -6.96 29.21 -21.56
C ASP A 272 -6.57 28.92 -23.01
N THR A 273 -7.23 29.61 -23.94
CA THR A 273 -7.04 29.42 -25.39
C THR A 273 -5.70 29.93 -25.91
N ASN A 274 -4.90 30.61 -25.08
CA ASN A 274 -3.56 31.06 -25.48
C ASN A 274 -2.48 30.01 -25.19
N VAL A 275 -2.81 28.98 -24.40
CA VAL A 275 -1.89 27.89 -24.07
C VAL A 275 -2.02 26.80 -25.11
N THR A 276 -0.87 26.36 -25.64
CA THR A 276 -0.78 25.29 -26.63
C THR A 276 0.21 24.25 -26.15
N THR A 277 0.24 23.06 -26.76
CA THR A 277 1.22 22.01 -26.41
C THR A 277 2.67 22.50 -26.49
N ARG A 278 2.96 23.43 -27.41
CA ARG A 278 4.29 24.06 -27.52
C ARG A 278 4.66 24.88 -26.27
N HIS A 279 3.70 25.50 -25.61
CA HIS A 279 3.91 26.19 -24.34
C HIS A 279 4.17 25.19 -23.21
N LEU A 280 3.39 24.12 -23.15
CA LEU A 280 3.53 23.05 -22.16
C LEU A 280 4.91 22.37 -22.27
N ASN A 281 5.32 22.00 -23.48
CA ASN A 281 6.63 21.39 -23.76
C ASN A 281 7.79 22.31 -23.37
N LYS A 282 7.62 23.63 -23.48
CA LYS A 282 8.66 24.59 -23.10
C LYS A 282 8.85 24.67 -21.59
N ASN A 283 7.75 24.77 -20.83
CA ASN A 283 7.77 24.76 -19.38
C ASN A 283 6.36 24.55 -18.82
N VAL A 284 6.00 23.30 -18.53
CA VAL A 284 4.68 22.92 -18.02
C VAL A 284 4.36 23.54 -16.65
N ALA A 285 5.38 23.87 -15.85
CA ALA A 285 5.19 24.41 -14.50
C ALA A 285 4.51 25.78 -14.45
N ASN A 286 4.47 26.50 -15.58
CA ASN A 286 3.77 27.78 -15.69
C ASN A 286 2.25 27.62 -15.89
N TYR A 287 1.75 26.40 -16.08
CA TYR A 287 0.40 26.13 -16.56
C TYR A 287 -0.35 25.09 -15.72
N TYR A 288 0.19 24.67 -14.57
CA TYR A 288 -0.45 23.70 -13.68
C TYR A 288 -1.82 24.15 -13.14
N ASP A 289 -2.08 25.45 -13.13
CA ASP A 289 -3.31 26.06 -12.64
C ASP A 289 -4.28 26.47 -13.76
N GLN A 290 -4.14 25.89 -14.96
CA GLN A 290 -4.93 26.24 -16.12
C GLN A 290 -5.50 25.00 -16.82
N PHE A 291 -6.73 25.12 -17.33
CA PHE A 291 -7.23 24.17 -18.31
C PHE A 291 -6.67 24.50 -19.68
N VAL A 292 -6.35 23.45 -20.43
CA VAL A 292 -5.88 23.51 -21.81
C VAL A 292 -6.79 22.68 -22.69
N GLN A 293 -6.80 22.99 -23.98
CA GLN A 293 -7.44 22.20 -25.01
C GLN A 293 -6.38 21.78 -26.03
N VAL A 294 -6.31 20.49 -26.32
CA VAL A 294 -5.41 19.91 -27.32
C VAL A 294 -6.25 19.04 -28.25
N SER A 295 -6.12 19.27 -29.55
CA SER A 295 -6.80 18.47 -30.57
C SER A 295 -5.76 17.85 -31.49
N GLY A 296 -5.95 16.59 -31.88
CA GLY A 296 -4.96 15.87 -32.67
C GLY A 296 -5.41 14.46 -33.06
N GLU A 297 -4.53 13.76 -33.76
CA GLU A 297 -4.71 12.35 -34.11
C GLU A 297 -4.46 11.48 -32.87
N VAL A 298 -5.34 10.50 -32.64
CA VAL A 298 -5.20 9.49 -31.59
C VAL A 298 -4.21 8.44 -32.07
N ILE A 299 -3.03 8.42 -31.45
CA ILE A 299 -1.98 7.45 -31.75
C ILE A 299 -2.29 6.11 -31.09
N SER A 300 -2.79 6.14 -29.85
CA SER A 300 -3.29 4.98 -29.14
C SER A 300 -4.38 5.36 -28.15
N VAL A 301 -5.32 4.44 -27.92
CA VAL A 301 -6.31 4.53 -26.84
C VAL A 301 -6.44 3.19 -26.13
N GLU A 302 -6.30 3.22 -24.81
CA GLU A 302 -6.46 2.06 -23.94
C GLU A 302 -7.47 2.35 -22.84
N GLU A 303 -8.23 1.33 -22.44
CA GLU A 303 -9.10 1.38 -21.27
C GLU A 303 -8.68 0.32 -20.25
N ASP A 304 -8.61 0.72 -18.98
CA ASP A 304 -8.29 -0.15 -17.86
C ASP A 304 -9.38 -0.01 -16.79
N SER A 305 -9.73 -1.11 -16.14
CA SER A 305 -10.75 -1.20 -15.09
C SER A 305 -10.23 -1.85 -13.80
N SER A 306 -8.92 -2.05 -13.68
CA SER A 306 -8.25 -2.68 -12.55
C SER A 306 -8.43 -1.92 -11.24
N LEU A 307 -8.72 -0.61 -11.29
CA LEU A 307 -9.01 0.24 -10.13
C LEU A 307 -10.50 0.29 -9.76
N GLY A 308 -11.30 -0.67 -10.24
CA GLY A 308 -12.73 -0.79 -9.92
C GLY A 308 -13.66 0.16 -10.70
N ALA A 309 -13.11 1.20 -11.31
CA ALA A 309 -13.78 2.05 -12.31
C ALA A 309 -12.94 2.10 -13.59
N THR A 310 -13.61 2.17 -14.74
CA THR A 310 -12.92 2.29 -16.03
C THR A 310 -12.31 3.68 -16.18
N PHE A 311 -11.03 3.72 -16.53
CA PHE A 311 -10.33 4.91 -16.98
C PHE A 311 -9.66 4.65 -18.33
N SER A 312 -9.38 5.72 -19.07
CA SER A 312 -8.74 5.66 -20.38
C SER A 312 -7.40 6.37 -20.37
N ILE A 313 -6.47 5.84 -21.16
CA ILE A 313 -5.18 6.46 -21.47
C ILE A 313 -5.19 6.73 -22.97
N VAL A 314 -5.14 8.01 -23.35
CA VAL A 314 -5.24 8.42 -24.76
C VAL A 314 -3.97 9.16 -25.15
N HIS A 315 -3.23 8.61 -26.10
CA HIS A 315 -2.08 9.27 -26.70
C HIS A 315 -2.57 10.09 -27.91
N VAL A 316 -2.43 11.42 -27.83
CA VAL A 316 -2.81 12.33 -28.93
C VAL A 316 -1.58 13.08 -29.43
N MET A 317 -1.42 13.14 -30.76
CA MET A 317 -0.41 13.96 -31.42
C MET A 317 -1.07 15.17 -32.10
N ASP A 318 -0.65 16.37 -31.71
CA ASP A 318 -1.18 17.60 -32.32
C ASP A 318 -0.62 17.84 -33.74
N GLU A 319 -1.22 18.79 -34.47
CA GLU A 319 -0.81 19.16 -35.83
C GLU A 319 0.65 19.61 -35.96
N ASN A 320 1.29 20.00 -34.84
CA ASN A 320 2.68 20.43 -34.79
C ASN A 320 3.62 19.27 -34.42
N GLY A 321 3.11 18.04 -34.33
CA GLY A 321 3.86 16.84 -33.96
C GLY A 321 4.25 16.80 -32.49
N ASN A 322 3.50 17.45 -31.61
CA ASN A 322 3.71 17.35 -30.16
C ASN A 322 2.79 16.30 -29.57
N ASP A 323 3.36 15.44 -28.73
CA ASP A 323 2.63 14.38 -28.05
C ASP A 323 2.06 14.84 -26.70
N ILE A 324 0.83 14.45 -26.44
CA ILE A 324 0.25 14.42 -25.10
C ILE A 324 -0.22 13.02 -24.77
N ILE A 325 -0.14 12.68 -23.48
CA ILE A 325 -0.86 11.53 -22.93
C ILE A 325 -1.97 12.08 -22.05
N ALA A 326 -3.21 11.73 -22.35
CA ALA A 326 -4.38 12.12 -21.59
C ALA A 326 -4.82 10.95 -20.71
N LEU A 327 -4.79 11.15 -19.40
CA LEU A 327 -5.37 10.23 -18.43
C LEU A 327 -6.81 10.69 -18.14
N TYR A 328 -7.80 9.88 -18.48
CA TYR A 328 -9.21 10.25 -18.42
C TYR A 328 -9.99 9.31 -17.48
N PRO A 329 -10.62 9.81 -16.39
CA PRO A 329 -11.33 8.99 -15.39
C PRO A 329 -12.71 8.51 -15.87
N ALA A 330 -12.84 8.12 -17.13
CA ALA A 330 -14.02 7.51 -17.73
C ALA A 330 -13.65 6.80 -19.03
N THR A 331 -14.60 6.06 -19.59
CA THR A 331 -14.52 5.49 -20.95
C THR A 331 -14.54 6.58 -22.02
N THR A 332 -13.78 6.38 -23.09
CA THR A 332 -13.81 7.22 -24.31
C THR A 332 -14.92 6.83 -25.28
N GLY A 333 -15.69 5.77 -24.98
CA GLY A 333 -16.72 5.24 -25.87
C GLY A 333 -16.10 4.60 -27.11
N ASP A 334 -16.58 4.98 -28.28
CA ASP A 334 -16.18 4.38 -29.57
C ASP A 334 -14.90 5.00 -30.17
N LEU A 335 -14.12 5.77 -29.40
CA LEU A 335 -12.85 6.33 -29.88
C LEU A 335 -11.83 5.22 -30.13
N LEU A 336 -11.17 5.24 -31.29
CA LEU A 336 -10.18 4.24 -31.70
C LEU A 336 -8.87 4.88 -32.19
N ASP A 337 -7.82 4.06 -32.28
CA ASP A 337 -6.54 4.46 -32.88
C ASP A 337 -6.74 4.97 -34.32
N GLY A 338 -6.13 6.11 -34.63
CA GLY A 338 -6.23 6.81 -35.91
C GLY A 338 -7.44 7.76 -36.02
N ASP A 339 -8.33 7.80 -35.03
CA ASP A 339 -9.37 8.82 -34.96
C ASP A 339 -8.78 10.20 -34.63
N TYR A 340 -9.60 11.23 -34.76
CA TYR A 340 -9.25 12.58 -34.31
C TYR A 340 -10.00 12.89 -33.03
N ALA A 341 -9.32 13.44 -32.03
CA ALA A 341 -9.93 13.75 -30.75
C ALA A 341 -9.50 15.11 -30.21
N THR A 342 -10.40 15.71 -29.44
CA THR A 342 -10.15 16.90 -28.63
C THR A 342 -10.14 16.52 -27.15
N VAL A 343 -9.01 16.79 -26.48
CA VAL A 343 -8.80 16.63 -25.05
C VAL A 343 -8.90 18.00 -24.37
N ILE A 344 -9.69 18.07 -23.30
CA ILE A 344 -9.78 19.23 -22.40
C ILE A 344 -9.44 18.76 -20.99
N GLY A 345 -8.49 19.43 -20.35
CA GLY A 345 -8.01 19.03 -19.02
C GLY A 345 -6.93 19.98 -18.51
N ALA A 346 -6.21 19.56 -17.49
CA ALA A 346 -5.10 20.33 -16.92
C ALA A 346 -3.79 19.55 -17.00
N PRO A 347 -2.65 20.22 -17.19
CA PRO A 347 -1.36 19.54 -17.25
C PRO A 347 -0.93 19.03 -15.88
N ILE A 348 -0.33 17.85 -15.86
CA ILE A 348 0.22 17.19 -14.68
C ILE A 348 1.74 17.35 -14.66
N THR A 349 2.41 16.92 -15.72
CA THR A 349 3.88 16.91 -15.80
C THR A 349 4.37 16.68 -17.23
N ASN A 350 5.64 16.96 -17.49
CA ASN A 350 6.31 16.56 -18.73
C ASN A 350 7.18 15.34 -18.47
N PHE A 351 7.24 14.42 -19.42
CA PHE A 351 8.05 13.22 -19.32
C PHE A 351 8.51 12.74 -20.70
N SER A 352 9.36 11.73 -20.72
CA SER A 352 9.87 11.12 -21.94
C SER A 352 9.75 9.59 -21.86
N PHE A 353 9.41 8.95 -22.97
CA PHE A 353 9.30 7.49 -23.07
C PHE A 353 9.99 6.98 -24.35
N GLU A 354 10.37 5.70 -24.37
CA GLU A 354 11.00 5.09 -25.54
C GLU A 354 9.97 4.90 -26.67
N ASN A 355 10.33 5.29 -27.89
CA ASN A 355 9.46 5.11 -29.04
C ASN A 355 9.80 3.85 -29.84
N VAL A 356 8.81 3.32 -30.56
CA VAL A 356 8.92 2.08 -31.35
C VAL A 356 9.95 2.19 -32.48
N GLY A 357 10.25 3.42 -32.95
CA GLY A 357 11.24 3.70 -34.00
C GLY A 357 12.69 3.79 -33.52
N GLY A 358 12.92 3.71 -32.21
CA GLY A 358 14.21 3.98 -31.57
C GLY A 358 14.39 5.46 -31.21
N GLY A 359 14.73 5.72 -29.94
CA GLY A 359 14.88 7.05 -29.37
C GLY A 359 13.81 7.35 -28.32
N TYR A 360 13.69 8.62 -27.93
CA TYR A 360 12.73 9.08 -26.94
C TYR A 360 11.72 10.04 -27.55
N THR A 361 10.45 9.88 -27.17
CA THR A 361 9.38 10.85 -27.41
C THR A 361 9.16 11.66 -26.14
N ASN A 362 9.00 12.98 -26.29
CA ASN A 362 8.66 13.86 -25.17
C ASN A 362 7.15 14.11 -25.20
N ALA A 363 6.49 13.94 -24.06
CA ALA A 363 5.07 14.18 -23.95
C ALA A 363 4.71 14.99 -22.71
N THR A 364 3.57 15.68 -22.79
CA THR A 364 2.91 16.24 -21.61
C THR A 364 1.83 15.28 -21.14
N LEU A 365 1.85 14.89 -19.86
CA LEU A 365 0.75 14.18 -19.22
C LEU A 365 -0.34 15.19 -18.84
N ILE A 366 -1.57 14.95 -19.28
CA ILE A 366 -2.76 15.78 -19.00
C ILE A 366 -3.77 14.93 -18.23
N GLY A 367 -4.25 15.43 -17.10
CA GLY A 367 -5.45 14.89 -16.46
C GLY A 367 -6.67 15.43 -17.19
N ALA A 368 -7.37 14.56 -17.91
CA ALA A 368 -8.46 14.93 -18.80
C ALA A 368 -9.78 15.06 -18.05
N SER A 369 -10.46 16.17 -18.26
CA SER A 369 -11.85 16.41 -17.85
C SER A 369 -12.83 15.90 -18.91
N LEU A 370 -12.43 16.00 -20.18
CA LEU A 370 -13.23 15.61 -21.32
C LEU A 370 -12.33 15.13 -22.46
N VAL A 371 -12.71 14.01 -23.08
CA VAL A 371 -12.19 13.54 -24.36
C VAL A 371 -13.38 13.45 -25.31
N VAL A 372 -13.27 14.08 -26.49
CA VAL A 372 -14.32 14.10 -27.51
C VAL A 372 -13.74 13.60 -28.83
N ALA A 373 -14.34 12.55 -29.40
CA ALA A 373 -14.08 12.16 -30.78
C ALA A 373 -14.70 13.21 -31.73
N ASP A 374 -13.94 13.64 -32.74
CA ASP A 374 -14.34 14.68 -33.71
C ASP A 374 -15.02 14.14 -34.98
#